data_AF-A0A084QW78-F1
#
_entry.id   AF-A0A084QW78-F1
#
_cell.length_a   1.000
_cell.length_b   1.000
_cell.length_c   1.000
_cell.angle_alpha   90.00
_cell.angle_beta   90.00
_cell.angle_gamma   90.00
#
_symmetry.space_group_name_H-M   'P 1'
#
loop_
_entity.id
_entity.type
_entity.pdbx_description
1 polymer ?
#
loop_
_entity_poly.entity_id
_entity_poly.type
_entity_poly.pdbx_seq_one_letter_code
_entity_poly.pdbx_strand_id
1 'polypeptide(L)'
;METVQDTIRAATSKPVQRAVINTALLVSGAVGLLGLAAITSALSGPNPYGAVSLTEKPLKTQQKYDFGVTISVPRSPPNVERGNFMVKLLLLDKSLGDLVVETTGVFAFEDAEPDNESVVFRSRRPALIPYNDPVVSLVSRIVFFLYHLLFPTSQVCKMSIPLAERVEFPNRASIPSSAYLEIEAGQTIQIYSVSLTIIAQLQGLRWLMVHYRLLMYLAFTGLFWLCELFFMILAWGLWSGFSGPTSRGVDRKWPVAIEERSSGLKSLPEKYEDDEDEGVNDSRDLSDRPYSFPTYGGQPPLKHEPRVKREPALERSLSEVPVGGAEADDEDDSIEEAQSDHWRADSGIGTSYSEGGSSTARRRLSKRDLR
;
A
#
# COMPACT_ATOMS: atom_id res chain seq x y z
N MET A 1 2.44 44.54 87.09
CA MET A 1 3.24 44.32 85.85
C MET A 1 3.59 42.85 85.65
N GLU A 2 3.71 42.03 86.70
CA GLU A 2 4.14 40.62 86.60
C GLU A 2 3.26 39.77 85.66
N THR A 3 1.93 39.99 85.66
CA THR A 3 0.99 39.31 84.77
C THR A 3 1.36 39.35 83.27
N VAL A 4 2.01 40.43 82.83
CA VAL A 4 2.50 40.56 81.45
C VAL A 4 3.80 39.78 81.22
N GLN A 5 4.67 39.71 82.23
CA GLN A 5 5.91 38.93 82.15
C GLN A 5 5.62 37.42 82.15
N ASP A 6 4.66 36.94 82.94
CA ASP A 6 4.30 35.52 82.99
C ASP A 6 3.60 35.04 81.71
N THR A 7 2.79 35.89 81.07
CA THR A 7 2.24 35.58 79.73
C THR A 7 3.33 35.48 78.66
N ILE A 8 4.35 36.35 78.70
CA ILE A 8 5.54 36.26 77.83
C ILE A 8 6.37 35.00 78.14
N ARG A 9 6.48 34.61 79.41
CA ARG A 9 7.18 33.38 79.84
C ARG A 9 6.46 32.09 79.42
N ALA A 10 5.12 32.08 79.48
CA ALA A 10 4.31 30.98 78.96
C ALA A 10 4.46 30.84 77.43
N ALA A 11 4.39 31.95 76.70
CA ALA A 11 4.53 32.00 75.24
C ALA A 11 5.91 31.56 74.73
N THR A 12 6.97 31.71 75.55
CA THR A 12 8.34 31.31 75.21
C THR A 12 8.69 29.88 75.66
N SER A 13 7.75 29.14 76.24
CA SER A 13 7.99 27.77 76.72
C SER A 13 8.27 26.78 75.58
N LYS A 14 9.15 25.80 75.83
CA LYS A 14 9.55 24.76 74.85
C LYS A 14 8.39 24.03 74.14
N PRO A 15 7.26 23.65 74.79
CA PRO A 15 6.13 23.07 74.07
C PRO A 15 5.41 24.08 73.16
N VAL A 16 5.29 25.35 73.57
CA VAL A 16 4.68 26.40 72.74
C VAL A 16 5.57 26.72 71.53
N GLN A 17 6.89 26.78 71.70
CA GLN A 17 7.82 26.92 70.57
C GLN A 17 7.68 25.77 69.54
N ARG A 18 7.55 24.53 70.01
CA ARG A 18 7.29 23.38 69.13
C ARG A 18 5.92 23.46 68.43
N ALA A 19 4.88 23.91 69.13
CA ALA A 19 3.57 24.15 68.54
C ALA A 19 3.63 25.22 67.44
N VAL A 20 4.30 26.36 67.69
CA VAL A 20 4.48 27.46 66.73
C VAL A 20 5.28 27.02 65.50
N ILE A 21 6.35 26.24 65.67
CA ILE A 21 7.13 25.71 64.55
C ILE A 21 6.28 24.75 63.71
N ASN A 22 5.52 23.86 64.36
CA ASN A 22 4.67 22.90 63.65
C ASN A 22 3.49 23.57 62.93
N THR A 23 2.86 24.60 63.52
CA THR A 23 1.79 25.35 62.84
C THR A 23 2.33 26.22 61.70
N ALA A 24 3.52 26.83 61.85
CA ALA A 24 4.18 27.55 60.76
C ALA A 24 4.54 26.62 59.59
N LEU A 25 5.03 25.40 59.87
CA LEU A 25 5.27 24.37 58.85
C LEU A 25 3.98 23.92 58.16
N LEU A 26 2.90 23.67 58.92
CA LEU A 26 1.61 23.26 58.38
C LEU A 26 0.98 24.35 57.50
N VAL A 27 1.00 25.61 57.96
CA VAL A 27 0.51 26.76 57.18
C VAL A 27 1.35 26.99 55.93
N SER A 28 2.68 26.93 56.03
CA SER A 28 3.58 27.06 54.87
C SER A 28 3.33 25.95 53.83
N GLY A 29 3.22 24.69 54.28
CA GLY A 29 2.89 23.56 53.42
C GLY A 29 1.51 23.68 52.78
N ALA A 30 0.48 24.11 53.54
CA ALA A 30 -0.86 24.32 53.02
C ALA A 30 -0.90 25.46 51.99
N VAL A 31 -0.22 26.59 52.23
CA VAL A 31 -0.11 27.70 51.27
C VAL A 31 0.65 27.28 50.01
N GLY A 32 1.73 26.50 50.15
CA GLY A 32 2.47 25.95 49.00
C GLY A 32 1.62 25.00 48.15
N LEU A 33 0.88 24.08 48.78
CA LEU A 33 -0.02 23.16 48.09
C LEU A 33 -1.21 23.87 47.44
N LEU A 34 -1.80 24.88 48.11
CA LEU A 34 -2.87 25.69 47.53
C LEU A 34 -2.38 26.57 46.38
N GLY A 35 -1.15 27.10 46.47
CA GLY A 35 -0.51 27.84 45.38
C GLY A 35 -0.27 26.96 44.15
N LEU A 36 0.30 25.75 44.34
CA LEU A 36 0.47 24.77 43.27
C LEU A 36 -0.87 24.32 42.68
N ALA A 37 -1.88 24.05 43.52
CA ALA A 37 -3.22 23.70 43.07
C ALA A 37 -3.83 24.82 42.20
N ALA A 38 -3.76 26.08 42.67
CA ALA A 38 -4.23 27.25 41.92
C ALA A 38 -3.53 27.40 40.56
N ILE A 39 -2.20 27.19 40.51
CA ILE A 39 -1.43 27.18 39.25
C ILE A 39 -1.91 26.06 38.33
N THR A 40 -2.08 24.83 38.81
CA THR A 40 -2.56 23.71 37.98
C THR A 40 -4.00 23.89 37.49
N SER A 41 -4.88 24.49 38.29
CA SER A 41 -6.25 24.82 37.86
C SER A 41 -6.29 25.98 36.88
N ALA A 42 -5.38 26.96 36.99
CA ALA A 42 -5.25 28.03 36.01
C ALA A 42 -4.72 27.50 34.67
N LEU A 43 -3.73 26.59 34.70
CA LEU A 43 -3.19 25.92 33.51
C LEU A 43 -4.17 24.95 32.82
N SER A 44 -5.33 24.69 33.44
CA SER A 44 -6.38 23.81 32.92
C SER A 44 -7.44 24.64 32.21
N GLY A 45 -7.40 24.66 30.87
CA GLY A 45 -8.31 25.48 30.07
C GLY A 45 -9.79 25.10 30.14
N PRO A 46 -10.69 25.94 29.57
CA PRO A 46 -12.13 25.80 29.75
C PRO A 46 -12.69 24.50 29.16
N ASN A 47 -12.10 23.99 28.09
CA ASN A 47 -12.52 22.79 27.37
C ASN A 47 -11.41 21.71 27.39
N PRO A 48 -11.74 20.42 27.52
CA PRO A 48 -10.77 19.35 27.28
C PRO A 48 -10.35 19.30 25.80
N TYR A 49 -9.04 19.25 25.59
CA TYR A 49 -8.39 19.21 24.28
C TYR A 49 -7.37 18.07 24.17
N GLY A 50 -6.90 17.79 22.95
CA GLY A 50 -5.77 16.91 22.69
C GLY A 50 -5.16 17.18 21.31
N ALA A 51 -3.83 17.06 21.21
CA ALA A 51 -3.08 17.19 19.97
C ALA A 51 -2.45 15.84 19.58
N VAL A 52 -2.38 15.56 18.27
CA VAL A 52 -1.77 14.35 17.72
C VAL A 52 -0.89 14.69 16.50
N SER A 53 0.26 14.04 16.40
CA SER A 53 1.17 14.17 15.26
C SER A 53 0.67 13.31 14.09
N LEU A 54 0.71 13.86 12.88
CA LEU A 54 0.41 13.14 11.63
C LEU A 54 1.68 12.75 10.88
N THR A 55 2.87 13.21 11.33
CA THR A 55 4.18 13.02 10.69
C THR A 55 4.57 11.54 10.51
N GLU A 56 4.13 10.64 11.39
CA GLU A 56 4.41 9.19 11.27
C GLU A 56 3.84 8.58 9.98
N LYS A 57 2.67 9.07 9.54
CA LYS A 57 1.88 8.53 8.43
C LYS A 57 1.30 9.70 7.62
N PRO A 58 2.15 10.45 6.91
CA PRO A 58 1.77 11.72 6.30
C PRO A 58 0.64 11.53 5.28
N LEU A 59 -0.29 12.47 5.28
CA LEU A 59 -1.39 12.51 4.32
C LEU A 59 -0.86 12.81 2.91
N LYS A 60 -1.56 12.32 1.89
CA LYS A 60 -1.14 12.46 0.49
C LYS A 60 -1.91 13.59 -0.19
N THR A 61 -1.20 14.39 -0.99
CA THR A 61 -1.83 15.37 -1.87
C THR A 61 -2.71 14.68 -2.91
N GLN A 62 -3.73 15.39 -3.42
CA GLN A 62 -4.71 14.88 -4.39
C GLN A 62 -5.42 13.58 -3.95
N GLN A 63 -5.52 13.35 -2.64
CA GLN A 63 -6.29 12.27 -2.05
C GLN A 63 -7.33 12.85 -1.09
N LYS A 64 -8.56 12.33 -1.20
CA LYS A 64 -9.69 12.72 -0.37
C LYS A 64 -9.66 11.95 0.95
N TYR A 65 -9.87 12.66 2.05
CA TYR A 65 -9.89 12.12 3.40
C TYR A 65 -11.18 12.50 4.11
N ASP A 66 -11.80 11.51 4.75
CA ASP A 66 -12.85 11.73 5.72
C ASP A 66 -12.22 11.70 7.12
N PHE A 67 -12.55 12.68 7.95
CA PHE A 67 -12.09 12.81 9.32
C PHE A 67 -13.27 12.57 10.26
N GLY A 68 -13.23 11.45 11.00
CA GLY A 68 -14.15 11.15 12.08
C GLY A 68 -13.45 11.19 13.44
N VAL A 69 -14.21 11.38 14.50
CA VAL A 69 -13.74 11.18 15.88
C VAL A 69 -14.67 10.22 16.59
N THR A 70 -14.10 9.19 17.20
CA THR A 70 -14.83 8.28 18.10
C THR A 70 -14.53 8.67 19.54
N ILE A 71 -15.56 9.05 20.29
CA ILE A 71 -15.48 9.37 21.72
C ILE A 71 -16.10 8.23 22.52
N SER A 72 -15.42 7.76 23.57
CA SER A 72 -15.99 6.84 24.55
C SER A 72 -16.21 7.55 25.90
N VAL A 73 -17.46 7.51 26.39
CA VAL A 73 -17.90 8.25 27.59
C VAL A 73 -18.70 7.34 28.54
N PRO A 74 -18.60 7.52 29.86
CA PRO A 74 -19.57 6.96 30.81
C PRO A 74 -20.94 7.60 30.66
N ARG A 75 -21.98 6.84 31.03
CA ARG A 75 -23.36 7.34 31.22
C ARG A 75 -23.54 7.90 32.64
N SER A 76 -22.69 8.84 33.03
CA SER A 76 -22.78 9.55 34.32
C SER A 76 -23.75 10.75 34.22
N PRO A 77 -24.35 11.20 35.35
CA PRO A 77 -25.23 12.37 35.36
C PRO A 77 -24.67 13.63 34.66
N PRO A 78 -23.44 14.13 34.96
CA PRO A 78 -22.91 15.34 34.31
C PRO A 78 -22.72 15.18 32.80
N ASN A 79 -22.58 13.95 32.29
CA ASN A 79 -22.55 13.70 30.85
C ASN A 79 -23.97 13.73 30.26
N VAL A 80 -24.91 12.98 30.84
CA VAL A 80 -26.29 12.86 30.32
C VAL A 80 -27.03 14.20 30.38
N GLU A 81 -26.81 14.98 31.43
CA GLU A 81 -27.38 16.32 31.63
C GLU A 81 -26.73 17.39 30.72
N ARG A 82 -25.58 17.11 30.10
CA ARG A 82 -24.84 18.12 29.33
C ARG A 82 -25.54 18.55 28.04
N GLY A 83 -26.37 17.66 27.47
CA GLY A 83 -27.07 17.87 26.21
C GLY A 83 -26.12 17.92 25.00
N ASN A 84 -26.32 18.91 24.14
CA ASN A 84 -25.53 19.12 22.93
C ASN A 84 -24.23 19.87 23.24
N PHE A 85 -23.11 19.39 22.73
CA PHE A 85 -21.79 20.01 22.81
C PHE A 85 -21.17 20.08 21.40
N MET A 86 -20.13 20.89 21.19
CA MET A 86 -19.44 20.94 19.90
C MET A 86 -18.10 20.21 19.97
N VAL A 87 -17.67 19.63 18.84
CA VAL A 87 -16.33 19.07 18.65
C VAL A 87 -15.65 19.83 17.52
N LYS A 88 -14.48 20.40 17.83
CA LYS A 88 -13.70 21.32 17.00
C LYS A 88 -12.38 20.65 16.62
N LEU A 89 -12.13 20.52 15.32
CA LEU A 89 -10.91 19.94 14.76
C LEU A 89 -10.18 21.00 13.94
N LEU A 90 -8.90 21.18 14.25
CA LEU A 90 -7.96 22.01 13.51
C LEU A 90 -6.85 21.10 12.98
N LEU A 91 -6.59 21.15 11.68
CA LEU A 91 -5.44 20.51 11.06
C LEU A 91 -4.39 21.60 10.81
N LEU A 92 -3.19 21.38 11.36
CA LEU A 92 -2.17 22.41 11.55
C LEU A 92 -0.89 21.99 10.81
N ASP A 93 -0.21 22.96 10.20
CA ASP A 93 1.03 22.74 9.45
C ASP A 93 2.23 22.49 10.40
N LYS A 94 2.22 23.18 11.55
CA LYS A 94 3.24 23.14 12.60
C LYS A 94 3.44 21.72 13.18
N SER A 95 4.64 21.43 13.65
CA SER A 95 4.94 20.17 14.33
C SER A 95 4.30 20.12 15.72
N LEU A 96 4.06 18.92 16.26
CA LEU A 96 3.50 18.78 17.61
C LEU A 96 4.43 19.37 18.69
N GLY A 97 5.75 19.40 18.47
CA GLY A 97 6.70 20.03 19.39
C GLY A 97 6.48 21.54 19.52
N ASP A 98 6.37 22.23 18.38
CA ASP A 98 6.06 23.66 18.34
C ASP A 98 4.69 23.94 18.95
N LEU A 99 3.70 23.10 18.61
CA LEU A 99 2.35 23.24 19.14
C LEU A 99 2.29 23.09 20.66
N VAL A 100 3.06 22.21 21.32
CA VAL A 100 2.99 22.09 22.79
C VAL A 100 3.47 23.37 23.49
N VAL A 101 4.50 24.02 22.95
CA VAL A 101 4.99 25.33 23.43
C VAL A 101 3.93 26.42 23.22
N GLU A 102 3.21 26.40 22.10
CA GLU A 102 2.15 27.37 21.77
C GLU A 102 0.82 27.09 22.53
N THR A 103 0.46 25.82 22.71
CA THR A 103 -0.78 25.34 23.35
C THR A 103 -0.81 25.65 24.84
N THR A 104 0.33 25.54 25.51
CA THR A 104 0.45 25.85 26.95
C THR A 104 0.30 27.35 27.27
N GLY A 105 0.50 28.23 26.28
CA GLY A 105 0.28 29.67 26.43
C GLY A 105 -1.07 30.16 25.89
N VAL A 106 -1.41 29.77 24.65
CA VAL A 106 -2.51 30.40 23.88
C VAL A 106 -3.85 29.67 24.08
N PHE A 107 -3.87 28.35 23.90
CA PHE A 107 -5.12 27.57 23.81
C PHE A 107 -5.74 27.23 25.19
N ALA A 108 -4.97 27.36 26.27
CA ALA A 108 -5.43 27.06 27.63
C ALA A 108 -6.15 28.23 28.31
N PHE A 109 -5.78 29.48 28.00
CA PHE A 109 -6.16 30.66 28.81
C PHE A 109 -7.22 31.56 28.17
N GLU A 110 -7.40 31.47 26.86
CA GLU A 110 -8.25 32.37 26.10
C GLU A 110 -8.92 31.58 24.96
N ASP A 111 -10.08 32.01 24.46
CA ASP A 111 -10.68 31.47 23.23
C ASP A 111 -9.91 31.93 21.97
N ALA A 112 -8.58 32.11 22.11
CA ALA A 112 -7.66 32.55 21.09
C ALA A 112 -7.53 31.47 20.02
N GLU A 113 -8.20 31.70 18.90
CA GLU A 113 -8.08 30.88 17.71
C GLU A 113 -6.63 31.01 17.16
N PRO A 114 -5.93 29.89 16.90
CA PRO A 114 -4.54 29.96 16.45
C PRO A 114 -4.41 30.73 15.13
N ASP A 115 -3.25 31.37 14.94
CA ASP A 115 -2.99 32.21 13.77
C ASP A 115 -3.36 31.48 12.48
N ASN A 116 -4.28 32.10 11.73
CA ASN A 116 -4.92 31.54 10.53
C ASN A 116 -3.93 31.02 9.48
N GLU A 117 -2.73 31.61 9.43
CA GLU A 117 -1.62 31.21 8.56
C GLU A 117 -1.08 29.79 8.84
N SER A 118 -1.29 29.27 10.06
CA SER A 118 -0.90 27.92 10.47
C SER A 118 -2.00 26.86 10.34
N VAL A 119 -3.24 27.27 10.07
CA VAL A 119 -4.43 26.40 10.05
C VAL A 119 -4.75 25.96 8.62
N VAL A 120 -4.35 24.74 8.27
CA VAL A 120 -4.60 24.14 6.94
C VAL A 120 -6.08 23.83 6.74
N PHE A 121 -6.78 23.41 7.81
CA PHE A 121 -8.21 23.10 7.75
C PHE A 121 -8.89 23.21 9.12
N ARG A 122 -10.15 23.65 9.15
CA ARG A 122 -10.99 23.77 10.36
C ARG A 122 -12.36 23.12 10.15
N SER A 123 -12.82 22.38 11.14
CA SER A 123 -14.22 21.93 11.25
C SER A 123 -14.72 22.04 12.70
N ARG A 124 -16.02 22.25 12.86
CA ARG A 124 -16.71 22.29 14.16
C ARG A 124 -18.10 21.67 13.98
N ARG A 125 -18.42 20.61 14.72
CA ARG A 125 -19.69 19.84 14.58
C ARG A 125 -20.41 19.70 15.92
N PRO A 126 -21.76 19.74 15.94
CA PRO A 126 -22.53 19.37 17.12
C PRO A 126 -22.45 17.86 17.37
N ALA A 127 -22.45 17.49 18.63
CA ALA A 127 -22.50 16.13 19.12
C ALA A 127 -23.42 16.06 20.34
N LEU A 128 -24.26 15.03 20.38
CA LEU A 128 -25.24 14.81 21.44
C LEU A 128 -25.03 13.41 22.00
N ILE A 129 -24.92 13.29 23.32
CA ILE A 129 -24.88 11.98 23.98
C ILE A 129 -26.25 11.31 23.78
N PRO A 130 -26.32 10.07 23.23
CA PRO A 130 -27.59 9.40 23.00
C PRO A 130 -28.41 9.28 24.29
N TYR A 131 -29.56 9.97 24.33
CA TYR A 131 -30.48 9.92 25.45
C TYR A 131 -31.03 8.50 25.65
N ASN A 132 -31.22 8.12 26.91
CA ASN A 132 -31.87 6.88 27.30
C ASN A 132 -32.75 7.16 28.52
N ASP A 133 -33.97 6.63 28.52
CA ASP A 133 -34.92 6.79 29.61
C ASP A 133 -34.34 6.16 30.91
N PRO A 134 -34.35 6.87 32.05
CA PRO A 134 -33.87 6.32 33.32
C PRO A 134 -34.57 5.01 33.72
N VAL A 135 -35.88 4.88 33.47
CA VAL A 135 -36.68 3.67 33.74
C VAL A 135 -36.22 2.51 32.87
N VAL A 136 -36.06 2.74 31.56
CA VAL A 136 -35.53 1.72 30.62
C VAL A 136 -34.10 1.31 31.01
N SER A 137 -33.27 2.26 31.43
CA SER A 137 -31.91 1.99 31.91
C SER A 137 -31.89 1.12 33.19
N LEU A 138 -32.86 1.33 34.10
CA LEU A 138 -32.99 0.62 35.36
C LEU A 138 -33.52 -0.81 35.12
N VAL A 139 -34.59 -0.96 34.33
CA VAL A 139 -35.14 -2.27 33.95
C VAL A 139 -34.09 -3.10 33.21
N SER A 140 -33.36 -2.52 32.25
CA SER A 140 -32.27 -3.20 31.56
C SER A 140 -31.15 -3.63 32.53
N ARG A 141 -30.78 -2.78 33.50
CA ARG A 141 -29.78 -3.12 34.53
C ARG A 141 -30.22 -4.26 35.46
N ILE A 142 -31.52 -4.40 35.74
CA ILE A 142 -32.07 -5.53 36.51
C ILE A 142 -32.09 -6.80 35.65
N VAL A 143 -32.70 -6.75 34.46
CA VAL A 143 -32.84 -7.92 33.56
C VAL A 143 -31.48 -8.51 33.18
N PHE A 144 -30.50 -7.65 32.90
CA PHE A 144 -29.14 -8.05 32.54
C PHE A 144 -28.15 -7.91 33.72
N PHE A 145 -28.60 -7.98 34.97
CA PHE A 145 -27.73 -7.78 36.15
C PHE A 145 -26.49 -8.69 36.14
N LEU A 146 -26.69 -10.01 35.96
CA LEU A 146 -25.60 -10.99 35.93
C LEU A 146 -24.64 -10.76 34.75
N TYR A 147 -25.16 -10.31 33.59
CA TYR A 147 -24.34 -9.95 32.43
C TYR A 147 -23.50 -8.71 32.70
N HIS A 148 -24.05 -7.66 33.31
CA HIS A 148 -23.30 -6.45 33.67
C HIS A 148 -22.23 -6.71 34.75
N LEU A 149 -22.47 -7.68 35.65
CA LEU A 149 -21.50 -8.11 36.67
C LEU A 149 -20.29 -8.82 36.04
N LEU A 150 -20.51 -9.66 35.02
CA LEU A 150 -19.44 -10.34 34.28
C LEU A 150 -18.76 -9.44 33.23
N PHE A 151 -19.50 -8.49 32.64
CA PHE A 151 -19.04 -7.62 31.55
C PHE A 151 -19.29 -6.13 31.87
N PRO A 152 -18.49 -5.50 32.75
CA PRO A 152 -18.69 -4.10 33.16
C PRO A 152 -18.50 -3.08 32.04
N THR A 153 -17.82 -3.44 30.95
CA THR A 153 -17.61 -2.61 29.75
C THR A 153 -18.92 -2.27 29.01
N SER A 154 -20.00 -2.98 29.29
CA SER A 154 -21.34 -2.79 28.73
C SER A 154 -21.97 -1.40 28.97
N GLN A 155 -21.49 -0.64 29.95
CA GLN A 155 -22.06 0.67 30.30
C GLN A 155 -21.43 1.86 29.55
N VAL A 156 -20.36 1.63 28.76
CA VAL A 156 -19.66 2.67 28.00
C VAL A 156 -20.45 3.07 26.77
N CYS A 157 -20.73 4.36 26.61
CA CYS A 157 -21.31 4.91 25.38
C CYS A 157 -20.18 5.27 24.41
N LYS A 158 -20.11 4.60 23.26
CA LYS A 158 -19.23 4.97 22.14
C LYS A 158 -20.05 5.71 21.10
N MET A 159 -19.60 6.90 20.69
CA MET A 159 -20.21 7.68 19.61
C MET A 159 -19.14 8.03 18.57
N SER A 160 -19.51 7.96 17.29
CA SER A 160 -18.64 8.37 16.17
C SER A 160 -19.24 9.61 15.51
N ILE A 161 -18.43 10.65 15.37
CA ILE A 161 -18.83 11.98 14.92
C ILE A 161 -18.07 12.29 13.63
N PRO A 162 -18.73 12.39 12.46
CA PRO A 162 -18.07 12.77 11.22
C PRO A 162 -17.77 14.27 11.25
N LEU A 163 -16.49 14.63 11.34
CA LEU A 163 -16.05 16.02 11.43
C LEU A 163 -15.90 16.66 10.05
N ALA A 164 -15.28 15.96 9.11
CA ALA A 164 -15.14 16.43 7.74
C ALA A 164 -15.22 15.27 6.73
N GLU A 165 -15.72 15.56 5.54
CA GLU A 165 -15.86 14.61 4.44
C GLU A 165 -15.06 15.10 3.24
N ARG A 166 -14.35 14.19 2.57
CA ARG A 166 -13.69 14.38 1.28
C ARG A 166 -12.74 15.59 1.23
N VAL A 167 -12.09 15.92 2.35
CA VAL A 167 -11.04 16.95 2.43
C VAL A 167 -9.89 16.52 1.54
N GLU A 168 -9.48 17.38 0.61
CA GLU A 168 -8.40 17.12 -0.35
C GLU A 168 -7.34 18.20 -0.24
N PHE A 169 -6.08 17.79 -0.01
CA PHE A 169 -4.94 18.70 0.07
C PHE A 169 -4.35 18.89 -1.34
N PRO A 170 -4.39 20.09 -1.94
CA PRO A 170 -3.87 20.32 -3.28
C PRO A 170 -2.33 20.28 -3.28
N ASN A 171 -1.73 19.90 -4.40
CA ASN A 171 -0.29 19.61 -4.52
C ASN A 171 0.68 20.82 -4.43
N ARG A 172 0.22 21.94 -3.85
CA ARG A 172 0.98 23.16 -3.53
C ARG A 172 0.58 23.81 -2.19
N ALA A 173 -0.38 23.25 -1.47
CA ALA A 173 -0.64 23.63 -0.09
C ALA A 173 0.26 22.79 0.84
N SER A 174 0.43 23.24 2.07
CA SER A 174 0.98 22.40 3.13
C SER A 174 0.09 21.17 3.40
N ILE A 175 0.75 20.10 3.82
CA ILE A 175 0.12 18.90 4.34
C ILE A 175 0.14 19.05 5.86
N PRO A 176 -0.98 18.93 6.58
CA PRO A 176 -0.99 19.15 8.02
C PRO A 176 -0.11 18.12 8.74
N SER A 177 0.93 18.60 9.42
CA SER A 177 1.83 17.78 10.24
C SER A 177 1.19 17.35 11.55
N SER A 178 0.12 18.00 11.98
CA SER A 178 -0.55 17.72 13.24
C SER A 178 -2.05 18.00 13.19
N ALA A 179 -2.79 17.43 14.15
CA ALA A 179 -4.21 17.69 14.36
C ALA A 179 -4.47 18.04 15.83
N TYR A 180 -5.12 19.17 16.07
CA TYR A 180 -5.61 19.60 17.37
C TYR A 180 -7.13 19.39 17.43
N LEU A 181 -7.59 18.75 18.50
CA LEU A 181 -8.99 18.42 18.73
C LEU A 181 -9.44 18.98 20.08
N GLU A 182 -10.55 19.70 20.07
CA GLU A 182 -11.16 20.30 21.26
C GLU A 182 -12.63 19.87 21.37
N ILE A 183 -13.04 19.57 22.60
CA ILE A 183 -14.41 19.15 22.91
C ILE A 183 -15.02 20.26 23.75
N GLU A 184 -15.84 21.10 23.11
CA GLU A 184 -16.49 22.29 23.68
C GLU A 184 -17.68 21.90 24.56
N ALA A 185 -17.40 21.08 25.58
CA ALA A 185 -18.33 20.61 26.59
C ALA A 185 -17.98 21.13 27.99
N GLY A 186 -16.93 21.93 28.15
CA GLY A 186 -16.46 22.39 29.45
C GLY A 186 -15.79 21.28 30.28
N GLN A 187 -15.14 21.67 31.39
CA GLN A 187 -14.39 20.75 32.27
C GLN A 187 -15.23 19.66 32.98
N THR A 188 -16.57 19.74 32.98
CA THR A 188 -17.43 18.77 33.67
C THR A 188 -17.71 17.49 32.87
N ILE A 189 -17.37 17.45 31.57
CA ILE A 189 -17.54 16.23 30.77
C ILE A 189 -16.53 15.15 31.19
N GLN A 190 -17.01 13.93 31.35
CA GLN A 190 -16.20 12.76 31.66
C GLN A 190 -15.99 11.96 30.38
N ILE A 191 -14.74 11.70 30.00
CA ILE A 191 -14.37 10.99 28.77
C ILE A 191 -13.35 9.91 29.16
N TYR A 192 -13.51 8.69 28.64
CA TYR A 192 -12.56 7.60 28.86
C TYR A 192 -11.47 7.55 27.79
N SER A 193 -11.83 7.77 26.52
CA SER A 193 -10.88 7.89 25.42
C SER A 193 -11.50 8.61 24.22
N VAL A 194 -10.61 9.19 23.41
CA VAL A 194 -10.94 9.81 22.13
C VAL A 194 -9.98 9.22 21.08
N SER A 195 -10.50 8.84 19.91
CA SER A 195 -9.67 8.43 18.78
C SER A 195 -10.08 9.16 17.49
N LEU A 196 -9.11 9.83 16.88
CA LEU A 196 -9.24 10.43 15.55
C LEU A 196 -9.11 9.32 14.50
N THR A 197 -10.15 9.14 13.69
CA THR A 197 -10.18 8.17 12.59
C THR A 197 -10.08 8.90 11.25
N ILE A 198 -8.95 8.73 10.56
CA ILE A 198 -8.70 9.32 9.25
C ILE A 198 -8.89 8.24 8.18
N ILE A 199 -9.92 8.37 7.37
CA ILE A 199 -10.30 7.38 6.35
C ILE A 199 -9.97 7.95 4.97
N ALA A 200 -9.09 7.26 4.25
CA ALA A 200 -8.64 7.71 2.94
C ALA A 200 -9.60 7.21 1.83
N GLN A 201 -10.38 8.11 1.25
CA GLN A 201 -11.32 7.83 0.16
C GLN A 201 -10.56 7.57 -1.15
N LEU A 202 -10.14 6.33 -1.35
CA LEU A 202 -9.56 5.83 -2.59
C LEU A 202 -10.61 5.93 -3.71
N GLN A 203 -10.21 6.41 -4.89
CA GLN A 203 -11.09 6.52 -6.06
C GLN A 203 -10.42 5.89 -7.30
N GLY A 204 -11.23 5.50 -8.28
CA GLY A 204 -10.79 4.90 -9.54
C GLY A 204 -9.97 3.61 -9.36
N LEU A 205 -8.97 3.42 -10.22
CA LEU A 205 -8.12 2.22 -10.25
C LEU A 205 -7.45 1.91 -8.89
N ARG A 206 -7.11 2.95 -8.09
CA ARG A 206 -6.49 2.77 -6.77
C ARG A 206 -7.42 2.08 -5.77
N TRP A 207 -8.72 2.37 -5.81
CA TRP A 207 -9.73 1.68 -4.99
C TRP A 207 -9.90 0.23 -5.42
N LEU A 208 -10.03 0.03 -6.75
CA LEU A 208 -10.25 -1.27 -7.37
C LEU A 208 -9.10 -2.23 -7.08
N MET A 209 -7.85 -1.74 -7.20
CA MET A 209 -6.64 -2.48 -6.87
C MET A 209 -6.57 -2.87 -5.38
N VAL A 210 -7.01 -2.02 -4.46
CA VAL A 210 -6.95 -2.33 -3.02
C VAL A 210 -7.97 -3.40 -2.60
N HIS A 211 -9.21 -3.30 -3.10
CA HIS A 211 -10.29 -4.25 -2.76
C HIS A 211 -10.23 -5.55 -3.57
N TYR A 212 -9.86 -5.48 -4.86
CA TYR A 212 -9.98 -6.61 -5.81
C TYR A 212 -8.64 -6.93 -6.48
N ARG A 213 -7.58 -7.08 -5.69
CA ARG A 213 -6.20 -7.40 -6.14
C ARG A 213 -6.14 -8.51 -7.19
N LEU A 214 -6.79 -9.64 -6.90
CA LEU A 214 -6.81 -10.82 -7.80
C LEU A 214 -7.61 -10.56 -9.09
N LEU A 215 -8.74 -9.87 -9.01
CA LEU A 215 -9.57 -9.56 -10.19
C LEU A 215 -8.81 -8.62 -11.13
N MET A 216 -8.13 -7.60 -10.60
CA MET A 216 -7.30 -6.71 -11.42
C MET A 216 -6.10 -7.41 -12.04
N TYR A 217 -5.45 -8.32 -11.30
CA TYR A 217 -4.38 -9.17 -11.86
C TYR A 217 -4.89 -10.00 -13.04
N LEU A 218 -5.98 -10.76 -12.85
CA LEU A 218 -6.58 -11.57 -13.92
C LEU A 218 -7.10 -10.73 -15.09
N ALA A 219 -7.63 -9.52 -14.83
CA ALA A 219 -8.10 -8.61 -15.88
C ALA A 219 -6.95 -8.04 -16.71
N PHE A 220 -5.83 -7.63 -16.09
CA PHE A 220 -4.67 -7.14 -16.84
C PHE A 220 -3.95 -8.26 -17.59
N THR A 221 -3.75 -9.44 -16.99
CA THR A 221 -3.18 -10.61 -17.68
C THR A 221 -4.09 -11.09 -18.82
N GLY A 222 -5.41 -11.11 -18.60
CA GLY A 222 -6.39 -11.44 -19.65
C GLY A 222 -6.42 -10.43 -20.79
N LEU A 223 -6.36 -9.13 -20.49
CA LEU A 223 -6.27 -8.08 -21.52
C LEU A 223 -4.97 -8.18 -22.33
N PHE A 224 -3.84 -8.44 -21.68
CA PHE A 224 -2.55 -8.67 -22.34
C PHE A 224 -2.64 -9.86 -23.31
N TRP A 225 -3.14 -11.02 -22.84
CA TRP A 225 -3.30 -12.22 -23.66
C TRP A 225 -4.28 -12.03 -24.83
N LEU A 226 -5.38 -11.29 -24.62
CA LEU A 226 -6.31 -10.92 -25.69
C LEU A 226 -5.65 -10.02 -26.75
N CYS A 227 -4.78 -9.10 -26.35
CA CYS A 227 -3.97 -8.30 -27.27
C CYS A 227 -2.97 -9.17 -28.06
N GLU A 228 -2.28 -10.12 -27.41
CA GLU A 228 -1.40 -11.06 -28.10
C GLU A 228 -2.15 -11.90 -29.15
N LEU A 229 -3.31 -12.46 -28.78
CA LEU A 229 -4.16 -13.18 -29.74
C LEU A 229 -4.65 -12.28 -30.88
N PHE A 230 -5.05 -11.05 -30.59
CA PHE A 230 -5.47 -10.10 -31.63
C PHE A 230 -4.35 -9.80 -32.62
N PHE A 231 -3.12 -9.57 -32.16
CA PHE A 231 -1.96 -9.39 -33.04
C PHE A 231 -1.61 -10.66 -33.82
N MET A 232 -1.71 -11.85 -33.22
CA MET A 232 -1.49 -13.12 -33.92
C MET A 232 -2.55 -13.38 -35.01
N ILE A 233 -3.82 -13.09 -34.73
CA ILE A 233 -4.91 -13.22 -35.70
C ILE A 233 -4.75 -12.20 -36.84
N LEU A 234 -4.36 -10.95 -36.55
CA LEU A 234 -4.06 -9.96 -37.58
C LEU A 234 -2.85 -10.37 -38.44
N ALA A 235 -1.76 -10.84 -37.83
CA ALA A 235 -0.58 -11.31 -38.53
C ALA A 235 -0.89 -12.50 -39.45
N TRP A 236 -1.66 -13.49 -38.95
CA TRP A 236 -2.12 -14.63 -39.75
C TRP A 236 -3.03 -14.18 -40.88
N GLY A 237 -4.00 -13.29 -40.63
CA GLY A 237 -4.93 -12.79 -41.64
C GLY A 237 -4.26 -11.98 -42.76
N LEU A 238 -3.26 -11.17 -42.41
CA LEU A 238 -2.42 -10.47 -43.39
C LEU A 238 -1.54 -11.44 -44.18
N TRP A 239 -0.93 -12.42 -43.50
CA TRP A 239 -0.09 -13.43 -44.14
C TRP A 239 -0.86 -14.34 -45.09
N SER A 240 -2.07 -14.79 -44.72
CA SER A 240 -2.92 -15.62 -45.58
C SER A 240 -3.54 -14.82 -46.74
N GLY A 241 -3.87 -13.55 -46.52
CA GLY A 241 -4.28 -12.63 -47.59
C GLY A 241 -3.19 -12.37 -48.62
N PHE A 242 -1.92 -12.32 -48.20
CA PHE A 242 -0.76 -12.15 -49.10
C PHE A 242 -0.29 -13.47 -49.73
N SER A 243 -0.48 -14.60 -49.03
CA SER A 243 -0.06 -15.94 -49.46
C SER A 243 -1.17 -16.75 -50.14
N GLY A 244 -2.24 -16.08 -50.59
CA GLY A 244 -3.33 -16.72 -51.33
C GLY A 244 -2.82 -17.44 -52.59
N PRO A 245 -3.27 -18.67 -52.88
CA PRO A 245 -2.66 -19.50 -53.92
C PRO A 245 -2.80 -18.86 -55.30
N THR A 246 -1.68 -18.77 -56.03
CA THR A 246 -1.63 -18.34 -57.43
C THR A 246 -2.11 -19.44 -58.37
N SER A 247 -3.37 -19.83 -58.23
CA SER A 247 -4.13 -20.71 -59.13
C SER A 247 -4.38 -20.06 -60.50
N ARG A 248 -3.32 -19.65 -61.19
CA ARG A 248 -3.38 -19.26 -62.61
C ARG A 248 -3.69 -20.52 -63.42
N GLY A 249 -4.90 -20.54 -63.99
CA GLY A 249 -5.41 -21.69 -64.73
C GLY A 249 -4.50 -22.12 -65.88
N VAL A 250 -4.33 -23.44 -66.02
CA VAL A 250 -3.66 -24.07 -67.14
C VAL A 250 -4.71 -24.86 -67.92
N ASP A 251 -5.46 -24.15 -68.76
CA ASP A 251 -6.40 -24.74 -69.72
C ASP A 251 -5.65 -25.57 -70.77
N ARG A 252 -5.29 -26.81 -70.43
CA ARG A 252 -4.78 -27.81 -71.39
C ARG A 252 -5.94 -28.43 -72.17
N LYS A 253 -6.62 -27.58 -72.93
CA LYS A 253 -7.59 -27.98 -73.94
C LYS A 253 -6.84 -28.62 -75.11
N TRP A 254 -6.79 -29.95 -75.13
CA TRP A 254 -6.10 -30.71 -76.17
C TRP A 254 -6.68 -30.37 -77.56
N PRO A 255 -5.84 -30.01 -78.55
CA PRO A 255 -6.32 -29.77 -79.90
C PRO A 255 -6.59 -31.12 -80.59
N VAL A 256 -7.85 -31.34 -80.99
CA VAL A 256 -8.22 -32.44 -81.89
C VAL A 256 -7.71 -32.10 -83.29
N ALA A 257 -6.56 -32.67 -83.67
CA ALA A 257 -6.10 -32.65 -85.04
C ALA A 257 -6.91 -33.67 -85.86
N ILE A 258 -7.54 -33.21 -86.94
CA ILE A 258 -8.25 -34.08 -87.89
C ILE A 258 -7.20 -34.63 -88.86
N GLU A 259 -6.98 -35.95 -88.82
CA GLU A 259 -6.02 -36.62 -89.69
C GLU A 259 -6.69 -37.04 -91.01
N GLU A 260 -6.32 -36.40 -92.12
CA GLU A 260 -6.84 -36.74 -93.44
C GLU A 260 -6.14 -37.97 -94.05
N ARG A 261 -6.96 -38.98 -94.35
CA ARG A 261 -6.69 -40.20 -95.13
C ARG A 261 -5.48 -40.17 -96.08
N SER A 262 -4.61 -41.17 -95.97
CA SER A 262 -4.20 -41.95 -97.16
C SER A 262 -3.74 -43.40 -96.84
N SER A 263 -4.22 -44.35 -97.65
CA SER A 263 -3.69 -45.71 -97.96
C SER A 263 -2.94 -46.54 -96.88
N GLY A 264 -3.48 -47.71 -96.48
CA GLY A 264 -2.74 -48.62 -95.57
C GLY A 264 -3.31 -50.00 -95.18
N LEU A 265 -3.93 -50.77 -96.09
CA LEU A 265 -3.99 -52.26 -96.10
C LEU A 265 -4.10 -53.07 -94.76
N LYS A 266 -5.29 -53.65 -94.47
CA LYS A 266 -5.57 -54.97 -93.78
C LYS A 266 -4.93 -55.29 -92.39
N SER A 267 -5.60 -55.94 -91.42
CA SER A 267 -6.93 -56.59 -91.34
C SER A 267 -7.30 -57.05 -89.92
N LEU A 268 -8.63 -57.08 -89.63
CA LEU A 268 -9.36 -57.82 -88.57
C LEU A 268 -9.10 -57.51 -87.07
N PRO A 269 -10.17 -57.50 -86.22
CA PRO A 269 -10.08 -57.41 -84.77
C PRO A 269 -10.65 -58.63 -84.00
N GLU A 270 -10.23 -58.79 -82.74
CA GLU A 270 -10.83 -59.63 -81.68
C GLU A 270 -10.44 -58.92 -80.34
N LYS A 271 -11.34 -58.54 -79.42
CA LYS A 271 -12.13 -59.32 -78.44
C LYS A 271 -11.26 -60.22 -77.54
N TYR A 272 -11.49 -60.35 -76.23
CA TYR A 272 -12.57 -59.90 -75.33
C TYR A 272 -11.98 -59.42 -73.96
N GLU A 273 -12.69 -58.72 -73.07
CA GLU A 273 -13.46 -59.24 -71.89
C GLU A 273 -12.84 -60.47 -71.19
N ASP A 274 -12.65 -60.55 -69.86
CA ASP A 274 -12.66 -59.50 -68.80
C ASP A 274 -11.46 -59.73 -67.81
N ASP A 275 -11.47 -59.90 -66.47
CA ASP A 275 -12.45 -60.04 -65.36
C ASP A 275 -11.74 -59.73 -64.00
N GLU A 276 -12.47 -59.63 -62.88
CA GLU A 276 -11.97 -59.26 -61.53
C GLU A 276 -11.53 -60.47 -60.67
N ASP A 277 -10.67 -60.27 -59.65
CA ASP A 277 -10.56 -61.17 -58.48
C ASP A 277 -10.07 -60.44 -57.21
N GLU A 278 -10.46 -60.94 -56.04
CA GLU A 278 -10.23 -60.38 -54.71
C GLU A 278 -9.04 -61.03 -53.97
N GLY A 279 -8.63 -60.44 -52.83
CA GLY A 279 -8.30 -61.31 -51.69
C GLY A 279 -7.03 -61.02 -50.86
N VAL A 280 -7.25 -60.34 -49.73
CA VAL A 280 -6.82 -60.79 -48.38
C VAL A 280 -5.31 -60.84 -48.00
N ASN A 281 -5.00 -60.03 -46.97
CA ASN A 281 -4.05 -60.22 -45.85
C ASN A 281 -2.61 -59.65 -45.81
N ASP A 282 -2.46 -58.80 -44.78
CA ASP A 282 -1.50 -58.91 -43.66
C ASP A 282 -0.12 -58.23 -43.72
N SER A 283 0.38 -58.02 -42.49
CA SER A 283 1.69 -57.58 -42.04
C SER A 283 1.95 -56.06 -42.00
N ARG A 284 2.61 -55.66 -40.91
CA ARG A 284 2.85 -54.25 -40.53
C ARG A 284 4.22 -53.83 -41.04
N ASP A 285 4.27 -53.10 -42.16
CA ASP A 285 5.54 -52.60 -42.69
C ASP A 285 6.03 -51.38 -41.89
N LEU A 286 6.73 -51.65 -40.77
CA LEU A 286 7.56 -50.66 -40.08
C LEU A 286 8.81 -50.39 -40.94
N SER A 287 8.64 -49.58 -41.99
CA SER A 287 9.68 -49.38 -42.98
C SER A 287 10.87 -48.59 -42.40
N ASP A 288 11.89 -49.31 -41.93
CA ASP A 288 13.14 -48.77 -41.38
C ASP A 288 14.03 -48.22 -42.53
N ARG A 289 13.61 -47.07 -43.07
CA ARG A 289 14.24 -46.44 -44.24
C ARG A 289 15.40 -45.54 -43.79
N PRO A 290 16.63 -45.72 -44.31
CA PRO A 290 17.75 -44.85 -43.97
C PRO A 290 17.50 -43.43 -44.51
N TYR A 291 17.42 -42.46 -43.60
CA TYR A 291 17.28 -41.04 -43.95
C TYR A 291 18.56 -40.51 -44.61
N SER A 292 18.61 -40.52 -45.93
CA SER A 292 19.62 -39.79 -46.71
C SER A 292 19.27 -38.30 -46.77
N PHE A 293 19.99 -37.46 -46.03
CA PHE A 293 19.82 -36.01 -46.09
C PHE A 293 20.22 -35.46 -47.48
N PRO A 294 19.46 -34.52 -48.06
CA PRO A 294 19.79 -33.94 -49.37
C PRO A 294 20.99 -32.99 -49.26
N THR A 295 22.17 -33.46 -49.67
CA THR A 295 23.38 -32.64 -49.80
C THR A 295 23.35 -31.82 -51.09
N TYR A 296 23.64 -30.53 -51.01
CA TYR A 296 23.83 -29.69 -52.19
C TYR A 296 25.13 -30.03 -52.92
N GLY A 297 25.05 -30.31 -54.23
CA GLY A 297 26.17 -30.16 -55.17
C GLY A 297 27.33 -31.15 -55.04
N GLY A 298 27.14 -32.39 -55.51
CA GLY A 298 28.25 -33.20 -56.05
C GLY A 298 29.13 -33.98 -55.05
N GLN A 299 28.72 -34.13 -53.79
CA GLN A 299 29.38 -35.02 -52.83
C GLN A 299 28.68 -36.38 -52.72
N PRO A 300 29.41 -37.50 -52.51
CA PRO A 300 28.80 -38.82 -52.31
C PRO A 300 28.01 -38.86 -50.98
N PRO A 301 26.91 -39.63 -50.92
CA PRO A 301 26.01 -39.64 -49.75
C PRO A 301 26.69 -40.22 -48.51
N LEU A 302 26.65 -39.47 -47.41
CA LEU A 302 27.20 -39.89 -46.11
C LEU A 302 26.28 -40.91 -45.44
N LYS A 303 26.67 -42.20 -45.48
CA LYS A 303 26.02 -43.26 -44.71
C LYS A 303 26.36 -43.11 -43.22
N HIS A 304 25.35 -42.85 -42.39
CA HIS A 304 25.50 -42.91 -40.93
C HIS A 304 25.18 -44.31 -40.42
N GLU A 305 26.15 -44.97 -39.78
CA GLU A 305 25.92 -46.22 -39.05
C GLU A 305 25.81 -45.92 -37.55
N PRO A 306 24.76 -46.41 -36.85
CA PRO A 306 24.47 -46.00 -35.47
C PRO A 306 25.48 -46.62 -34.49
N ARG A 307 26.55 -45.87 -34.19
CA ARG A 307 27.56 -46.25 -33.19
C ARG A 307 26.97 -46.18 -31.78
N VAL A 308 26.41 -47.29 -31.31
CA VAL A 308 25.86 -47.44 -29.95
C VAL A 308 26.87 -46.99 -28.91
N LYS A 309 26.54 -45.90 -28.21
CA LYS A 309 27.35 -45.32 -27.14
C LYS A 309 27.22 -46.19 -25.88
N ARG A 310 28.23 -47.01 -25.58
CA ARG A 310 28.32 -47.66 -24.26
C ARG A 310 28.52 -46.60 -23.19
N GLU A 311 27.64 -46.60 -22.20
CA GLU A 311 27.80 -45.80 -20.99
C GLU A 311 28.83 -46.49 -20.07
N PRO A 312 29.81 -45.75 -19.51
CA PRO A 312 30.64 -46.27 -18.44
C PRO A 312 29.82 -46.28 -17.14
N ALA A 313 29.66 -47.46 -16.53
CA ALA A 313 29.07 -47.55 -15.20
C ALA A 313 29.98 -46.83 -14.19
N LEU A 314 29.46 -45.76 -13.58
CA LEU A 314 30.14 -45.00 -12.53
C LEU A 314 29.26 -44.99 -11.28
N GLU A 315 29.69 -45.73 -10.26
CA GLU A 315 29.07 -45.65 -8.93
C GLU A 315 29.38 -44.27 -8.32
N ARG A 316 28.38 -43.38 -8.27
CA ARG A 316 28.48 -42.11 -7.53
C ARG A 316 27.55 -42.17 -6.32
N SER A 317 28.16 -42.29 -5.14
CA SER A 317 27.42 -42.38 -3.87
C SER A 317 26.71 -41.06 -3.53
N LEU A 318 25.60 -41.15 -2.80
CA LEU A 318 24.65 -40.04 -2.54
C LEU A 318 25.16 -38.96 -1.55
N SER A 319 26.45 -38.93 -1.22
CA SER A 319 27.04 -38.10 -0.17
C SER A 319 27.55 -36.72 -0.62
N GLU A 320 27.12 -36.23 -1.79
CA GLU A 320 27.59 -34.96 -2.39
C GLU A 320 26.42 -34.04 -2.77
N VAL A 321 25.51 -33.84 -1.83
CA VAL A 321 24.45 -32.81 -1.88
C VAL A 321 24.78 -31.75 -0.83
N PRO A 322 24.97 -30.47 -1.20
CA PRO A 322 25.19 -29.40 -0.23
C PRO A 322 23.96 -29.21 0.67
N VAL A 323 24.08 -29.57 1.95
CA VAL A 323 23.03 -29.36 2.95
C VAL A 323 23.13 -27.93 3.49
N GLY A 324 22.21 -27.08 3.05
CA GLY A 324 22.02 -25.75 3.63
C GLY A 324 21.23 -25.83 4.94
N GLY A 325 21.94 -25.82 6.08
CA GLY A 325 21.40 -25.20 7.29
C GLY A 325 21.06 -23.73 7.02
N ALA A 326 20.09 -23.10 7.69
CA ALA A 326 20.10 -22.81 9.13
C ALA A 326 21.30 -21.90 9.51
N GLU A 327 21.18 -20.93 10.41
CA GLU A 327 20.23 -20.77 11.52
C GLU A 327 19.66 -19.32 11.54
N ALA A 328 18.90 -18.96 12.57
CA ALA A 328 18.43 -17.58 12.82
C ALA A 328 18.74 -17.21 14.27
N ASP A 329 19.12 -15.96 14.52
CA ASP A 329 19.17 -15.38 15.86
C ASP A 329 19.00 -13.85 15.79
N ASP A 330 18.55 -13.26 16.90
CA ASP A 330 18.32 -11.82 17.10
C ASP A 330 19.49 -11.17 17.88
N GLU A 331 19.49 -9.83 18.01
CA GLU A 331 19.87 -9.02 19.21
C GLU A 331 20.15 -7.54 18.83
N ASP A 332 20.16 -6.66 19.84
CA ASP A 332 19.81 -5.23 19.70
C ASP A 332 20.96 -4.21 19.93
N ASP A 333 20.64 -2.93 19.71
CA ASP A 333 21.23 -1.69 20.27
C ASP A 333 22.73 -1.36 20.07
N SER A 334 23.02 -0.28 19.34
CA SER A 334 23.67 0.95 19.88
C SER A 334 24.02 2.00 18.81
N ILE A 335 24.25 3.25 19.25
CA ILE A 335 24.39 4.46 18.43
C ILE A 335 25.86 4.96 18.44
N GLU A 336 26.41 5.37 17.29
CA GLU A 336 27.21 6.61 17.17
C GLU A 336 27.42 7.08 15.70
N GLU A 337 27.93 8.29 15.52
CA GLU A 337 27.89 9.06 14.26
C GLU A 337 29.10 8.82 13.32
N ALA A 338 28.87 8.78 12.00
CA ALA A 338 29.85 9.30 11.03
C ALA A 338 29.26 9.62 9.64
N GLN A 339 29.82 10.66 9.04
CA GLN A 339 29.51 11.34 7.78
C GLN A 339 29.72 10.50 6.49
N SER A 340 29.21 11.05 5.37
CA SER A 340 29.72 10.98 3.98
C SER A 340 29.11 10.02 2.93
N ASP A 341 28.97 10.59 1.72
CA ASP A 341 29.15 10.03 0.37
C ASP A 341 28.23 8.91 -0.17
N HIS A 342 27.01 9.32 -0.52
CA HIS A 342 26.43 9.24 -1.88
C HIS A 342 27.08 8.30 -2.93
N TRP A 343 26.91 6.98 -2.80
CA TRP A 343 27.24 6.03 -3.89
C TRP A 343 26.10 5.93 -4.91
N ARG A 344 26.30 6.53 -6.10
CA ARG A 344 25.46 6.25 -7.28
C ARG A 344 25.90 4.95 -7.94
N ALA A 345 25.11 3.89 -7.77
CA ALA A 345 25.22 2.70 -8.60
C ALA A 345 24.66 2.98 -10.01
N ASP A 346 25.54 3.31 -10.96
CA ASP A 346 25.27 3.12 -12.39
C ASP A 346 25.49 1.65 -12.74
N SER A 347 24.62 1.08 -13.56
CA SER A 347 24.71 -0.30 -14.07
C SER A 347 24.02 -0.43 -15.44
N GLY A 348 24.17 0.58 -16.30
CA GLY A 348 23.68 0.57 -17.69
C GLY A 348 24.58 -0.18 -18.67
N ILE A 349 24.87 -1.47 -18.44
CA ILE A 349 25.66 -2.33 -19.37
C ILE A 349 24.74 -3.38 -20.04
N GLY A 350 24.78 -3.63 -21.35
CA GLY A 350 25.43 -2.91 -22.44
C GLY A 350 25.38 -3.74 -23.74
N THR A 351 24.71 -3.25 -24.80
CA THR A 351 24.44 -4.05 -26.03
C THR A 351 24.49 -3.24 -27.34
N SER A 352 25.70 -3.00 -27.85
CA SER A 352 25.99 -2.76 -29.28
C SER A 352 27.44 -3.17 -29.54
N TYR A 353 27.68 -4.32 -30.18
CA TYR A 353 27.71 -4.50 -31.64
C TYR A 353 28.69 -3.54 -32.32
N SER A 354 29.85 -4.07 -32.68
CA SER A 354 30.94 -3.35 -33.33
C SER A 354 31.16 -3.89 -34.75
N GLU A 355 31.31 -2.97 -35.71
CA GLU A 355 31.74 -3.28 -37.08
C GLU A 355 32.95 -2.41 -37.44
N GLY A 356 33.88 -2.96 -38.22
CA GLY A 356 35.18 -2.36 -38.48
C GLY A 356 35.19 -1.33 -39.61
N GLY A 357 35.98 -0.27 -39.46
CA GLY A 357 36.21 0.71 -40.52
C GLY A 357 37.46 1.55 -40.24
N SER A 358 38.55 1.30 -40.98
CA SER A 358 39.78 2.07 -40.81
C SER A 358 39.75 3.39 -41.59
N SER A 359 40.29 4.46 -41.00
CA SER A 359 41.18 5.36 -41.72
C SER A 359 41.79 6.42 -40.79
N THR A 360 43.07 6.72 -41.01
CA THR A 360 43.79 7.80 -40.34
C THR A 360 43.61 9.13 -41.09
N ALA A 361 43.24 10.20 -40.38
CA ALA A 361 43.33 11.58 -40.87
C ALA A 361 44.11 12.46 -39.88
N ARG A 362 44.76 13.54 -40.36
CA ARG A 362 45.93 14.15 -39.68
C ARG A 362 45.76 15.67 -39.49
N ARG A 363 45.90 16.13 -38.24
CA ARG A 363 46.38 17.46 -37.78
C ARG A 363 46.12 18.68 -38.69
N ARG A 364 45.45 19.71 -38.15
CA ARG A 364 45.87 21.12 -38.33
C ARG A 364 45.53 22.01 -37.13
N LEU A 365 46.25 23.13 -37.02
CA LEU A 365 46.28 24.05 -35.88
C LEU A 365 46.31 25.51 -36.38
N SER A 366 45.35 26.32 -35.94
CA SER A 366 45.31 27.79 -36.04
C SER A 366 44.18 28.27 -35.12
N LYS A 367 44.39 28.95 -33.98
CA LYS A 367 45.14 30.19 -33.67
C LYS A 367 44.34 31.46 -34.03
N ARG A 368 43.87 32.15 -32.98
CA ARG A 368 43.39 33.55 -32.94
C ARG A 368 42.05 33.82 -33.67
N ASP A 369 41.33 34.91 -33.39
CA ASP A 369 41.70 36.15 -32.65
C ASP A 369 40.70 36.58 -31.55
N LEU A 370 41.06 37.65 -30.83
CA LEU A 370 40.23 38.35 -29.85
C LEU A 370 39.30 39.37 -30.52
N ARG A 371 38.04 39.49 -30.06
CA ARG A 371 37.45 40.80 -29.73
C ARG A 371 36.32 40.67 -28.71
#